data_AF-W5W2R9-F1
#
_entry.id   AF-W5W2R9-F1
#
_cell.length_a   1.000
_cell.length_b   1.000
_cell.length_c   1.000
_cell.angle_alpha   90.00
_cell.angle_beta   90.00
_cell.angle_gamma   90.00
#
_symmetry.space_group_name_H-M   'P 1'
#
loop_
_entity.id
_entity.type
_entity.pdbx_description
1 polymer ?
#
loop_
_entity_poly.entity_id
_entity_poly.type
_entity_poly.pdbx_seq_one_letter_code
_entity_poly.pdbx_strand_id
1 'polypeptide(L)'
;MASRGVLLTVACALGLLGSLAALAWGVLVLADGRELLRPVIAEFIDVQLDGTGVLNPEDFLNDAYTLFFGRATLWLGLGCFALVATVLVWLWQGWARIGLAVFAVAAIVLALRDLADLGPGLLKTLGVLSAAALLAALVLQWLPATNAQYRTKRESRSR
;
A
#
# COMPACT_ATOMS: atom_id res chain seq x y z
N MET A 1 3.10 19.64 -21.03
CA MET A 1 2.92 18.18 -21.20
C MET A 1 4.17 17.49 -20.72
N ALA A 2 4.10 16.65 -19.68
CA ALA A 2 5.25 15.92 -19.17
C ALA A 2 5.76 14.92 -20.22
N SER A 3 7.08 14.82 -20.40
CA SER A 3 7.68 13.82 -21.29
C SER A 3 7.52 12.42 -20.70
N ARG A 4 7.55 11.37 -21.54
CA ARG A 4 7.42 9.96 -21.10
C ARG A 4 8.43 9.59 -20.00
N GLY A 5 9.63 10.17 -20.04
CA GLY A 5 10.64 10.00 -19.00
C GLY A 5 10.20 10.56 -17.65
N VAL A 6 9.64 11.78 -17.63
CA VAL A 6 9.14 12.43 -16.41
C VAL A 6 7.99 11.62 -15.79
N LEU A 7 7.03 11.15 -16.59
CA LEU A 7 5.92 10.32 -16.10
C LEU A 7 6.41 9.03 -15.45
N LEU A 8 7.42 8.39 -16.06
CA LEU A 8 7.98 7.15 -15.55
C LEU A 8 8.77 7.36 -14.26
N THR A 9 9.53 8.46 -14.15
CA THR A 9 10.23 8.84 -12.92
C THR A 9 9.25 9.14 -11.79
N VAL A 10 8.17 9.89 -12.06
CA VAL A 10 7.12 10.17 -11.07
C VAL A 10 6.43 8.89 -10.63
N ALA A 11 6.12 7.99 -11.57
CA ALA A 11 5.54 6.70 -11.24
C ALA A 11 6.45 5.83 -10.37
N CYS A 12 7.77 5.83 -10.63
CA CYS A 12 8.74 5.12 -9.81
C CYS A 12 8.84 5.74 -8.40
N ALA A 13 8.86 7.07 -8.30
CA ALA A 13 8.89 7.76 -7.02
C ALA A 13 7.65 7.45 -6.16
N LEU A 14 6.47 7.41 -6.79
CA LEU A 14 5.22 7.03 -6.12
C LEU A 14 5.21 5.53 -5.74
N GLY A 15 5.73 4.65 -6.59
CA GLY A 15 5.89 3.23 -6.27
C GLY A 15 6.83 3.01 -5.07
N LEU A 16 7.93 3.77 -4.99
CA LEU A 16 8.85 3.76 -3.86
C LEU A 16 8.16 4.25 -2.59
N LEU A 17 7.44 5.38 -2.67
CA LEU A 17 6.71 5.91 -1.53
C LEU A 17 5.66 4.91 -1.01
N GLY A 18 4.91 4.29 -1.90
CA GLY A 18 3.89 3.32 -1.53
C GLY A 18 4.45 2.03 -0.93
N SER A 19 5.55 1.51 -1.49
CA SER A 19 6.25 0.34 -0.93
C SER A 19 6.90 0.63 0.42
N LEU A 20 7.50 1.81 0.61
CA LEU A 20 8.04 2.23 1.90
C LEU A 20 6.94 2.40 2.96
N ALA A 21 5.78 2.96 2.59
CA ALA A 21 4.64 3.07 3.49
C ALA A 21 4.11 1.67 3.91
N ALA A 22 4.06 0.71 2.98
CA ALA A 22 3.71 -0.68 3.26
C ALA A 22 4.70 -1.35 4.22
N LEU A 23 6.00 -1.13 4.01
CA LEU A 23 7.04 -1.65 4.90
C LEU A 23 6.96 -1.02 6.29
N ALA A 24 6.81 0.31 6.38
CA ALA A 24 6.66 1.03 7.63
C ALA A 24 5.45 0.52 8.43
N TRP A 25 4.32 0.26 7.76
CA TRP A 25 3.15 -0.37 8.37
C TRP A 25 3.51 -1.70 9.03
N GLY A 26 4.15 -2.59 8.29
CA GLY A 26 4.54 -3.91 8.79
C GLY A 26 5.53 -3.84 9.94
N VAL A 27 6.57 -3.00 9.82
CA VAL A 27 7.59 -2.82 10.86
C VAL A 27 6.98 -2.27 12.15
N LEU A 28 6.09 -1.27 12.06
CA LEU A 28 5.46 -0.68 13.25
C LEU A 28 4.63 -1.71 14.02
N VAL A 29 3.89 -2.57 13.32
CA VAL A 29 3.11 -3.62 13.98
C VAL A 29 4.02 -4.70 14.60
N LEU A 30 5.14 -5.04 13.95
CA LEU A 30 6.09 -6.02 14.51
C LEU A 30 6.88 -5.48 15.71
N ALA A 31 7.21 -4.19 15.72
CA ALA A 31 7.97 -3.57 16.81
C ALA A 31 7.07 -3.27 18.01
N ASP A 32 5.98 -2.53 17.79
CA ASP A 32 5.16 -1.94 18.87
C ASP A 32 3.66 -2.27 18.73
N GLY A 33 3.30 -3.33 18.00
CA GLY A 33 1.90 -3.65 17.69
C GLY A 33 0.99 -3.78 18.93
N ARG A 34 1.51 -4.26 20.06
CA ARG A 34 0.76 -4.35 21.32
C ARG A 34 0.45 -2.97 21.91
N GLU A 35 1.42 -2.05 21.88
CA GLU A 35 1.24 -0.68 22.39
C GLU A 35 0.31 0.13 21.49
N LEU A 36 0.40 -0.08 20.17
CA LEU A 36 -0.48 0.53 19.18
C LEU A 36 -1.95 0.07 19.35
N LEU A 37 -2.18 -1.19 19.70
CA LEU A 37 -3.53 -1.76 19.87
C LEU A 37 -4.17 -1.44 21.22
N ARG A 38 -3.37 -1.27 22.27
CA ARG A 38 -3.87 -1.01 23.63
C ARG A 38 -4.89 0.14 23.72
N PRO A 39 -4.68 1.34 23.15
CA PRO A 39 -5.67 2.41 23.23
C PRO A 39 -6.96 2.11 22.46
N VAL A 40 -6.86 1.42 21.31
CA VAL A 40 -8.03 1.05 20.49
C VAL A 40 -8.89 0.00 21.20
N ILE A 41 -8.24 -0.96 21.86
CA ILE A 41 -8.92 -1.99 22.63
C ILE A 41 -9.55 -1.41 23.90
N ALA A 42 -8.85 -0.49 24.58
CA ALA A 42 -9.40 0.21 25.74
C ALA A 42 -10.68 0.98 25.37
N GLU A 43 -10.66 1.73 24.26
CA GLU A 43 -11.85 2.43 23.75
C GLU A 43 -12.98 1.47 23.38
N PHE A 44 -12.67 0.36 22.71
CA PHE A 44 -13.67 -0.65 22.33
C PHE A 44 -14.32 -1.33 23.53
N ILE A 45 -13.51 -1.67 24.54
CA ILE A 45 -13.95 -2.29 25.78
C ILE A 45 -14.79 -1.32 26.60
N ASP A 46 -14.42 -0.04 26.68
CA ASP A 46 -15.20 1.00 27.36
C ASP A 46 -16.61 1.14 26.74
N VAL A 47 -16.70 1.09 25.40
CA VAL A 47 -17.99 1.11 24.67
C VAL A 47 -18.80 -0.18 24.87
N GLN A 48 -18.17 -1.34 25.06
CA GLN A 48 -18.87 -2.63 25.21
C GLN A 48 -19.22 -3.02 26.66
N LEU A 49 -18.43 -2.58 27.65
CA LEU A 49 -18.64 -2.89 29.07
C LEU A 49 -19.92 -2.28 29.64
N ASP A 50 -20.48 -1.26 28.99
CA ASP A 50 -21.82 -0.74 29.29
C ASP A 50 -22.94 -1.75 29.03
N GLY A 51 -22.66 -2.89 28.35
CA GLY A 51 -23.68 -3.88 27.98
C GLY A 51 -23.44 -5.32 28.49
N THR A 52 -22.19 -5.77 28.61
CA THR A 52 -21.90 -7.18 28.92
C THR A 52 -20.61 -7.31 29.74
N GLY A 53 -20.74 -7.29 31.07
CA GLY A 53 -19.62 -7.58 31.96
C GLY A 53 -19.01 -8.96 31.65
N VAL A 54 -17.70 -9.09 31.92
CA VAL A 54 -16.88 -10.31 31.78
C VAL A 54 -16.20 -10.52 30.41
N LEU A 55 -15.48 -9.53 29.89
CA LEU A 55 -14.42 -9.77 28.90
C LEU A 55 -13.07 -9.34 29.48
N ASN A 56 -12.11 -10.26 29.50
CA ASN A 56 -10.76 -10.02 29.99
C ASN A 56 -9.96 -9.26 28.90
N PRO A 57 -9.53 -8.00 29.14
CA PRO A 57 -8.88 -7.17 28.13
C PRO A 57 -7.59 -7.77 27.56
N GLU A 58 -6.83 -8.49 28.39
CA GLU A 58 -5.57 -9.12 27.99
C GLU A 58 -5.76 -10.25 26.97
N ASP A 59 -6.83 -11.04 27.09
CA ASP A 59 -7.10 -12.15 26.16
C ASP A 59 -7.52 -11.59 24.79
N PHE A 60 -8.37 -10.56 24.78
CA PHE A 60 -8.76 -9.86 23.57
C PHE A 60 -7.57 -9.19 22.88
N LEU A 61 -6.63 -8.65 23.65
CA LEU A 61 -5.40 -8.03 23.14
C LEU A 61 -4.45 -9.06 22.52
N ASN A 62 -4.35 -10.27 23.06
CA ASN A 62 -3.54 -11.33 22.45
C ASN A 62 -4.13 -11.83 21.13
N ASP A 63 -5.45 -12.01 21.05
CA ASP A 63 -6.13 -12.43 19.83
C ASP A 63 -6.03 -11.36 18.73
N ALA A 64 -6.30 -10.09 19.10
CA ALA A 64 -6.13 -8.96 18.20
C ALA A 64 -4.68 -8.85 17.70
N TYR A 65 -3.70 -8.97 18.59
CA TYR A 65 -2.29 -8.91 18.22
C TYR A 65 -1.90 -10.03 17.25
N THR A 66 -2.39 -11.25 17.45
CA THR A 66 -2.09 -12.39 16.56
C THR A 66 -2.62 -12.14 15.14
N LEU A 67 -3.84 -11.59 15.02
CA LEU A 67 -4.42 -11.19 13.74
C LEU A 67 -3.63 -10.04 13.08
N PHE A 68 -3.22 -9.04 13.86
CA PHE A 68 -2.40 -7.92 13.38
C PHE A 68 -1.01 -8.37 12.93
N PHE A 69 -0.40 -9.32 13.64
CA PHE A 69 0.88 -9.90 13.29
C PHE A 69 0.82 -10.60 11.92
N GLY A 70 -0.22 -11.41 11.68
CA GLY A 70 -0.45 -12.02 10.38
C GLY A 70 -0.53 -10.99 9.25
N ARG A 71 -1.26 -9.90 9.46
CA ARG A 71 -1.34 -8.78 8.50
C ARG A 71 -0.01 -8.08 8.30
N ALA A 72 0.77 -7.89 9.36
CA ALA A 72 2.09 -7.27 9.29
C ALA A 72 3.03 -8.04 8.38
N THR A 73 3.01 -9.38 8.45
CA THR A 73 3.82 -10.22 7.55
C THR A 73 3.38 -10.09 6.09
N LEU A 74 2.07 -9.94 5.83
CA LEU A 74 1.56 -9.70 4.47
C LEU A 74 2.00 -8.33 3.95
N TRP A 75 1.88 -7.28 4.76
CA TRP A 75 2.32 -5.92 4.40
C TRP A 75 3.82 -5.85 4.15
N LEU A 76 4.64 -6.55 4.93
CA LEU A 76 6.08 -6.65 4.69
C LEU A 76 6.40 -7.39 3.38
N GLY A 77 5.75 -8.53 3.14
CA GLY A 77 5.91 -9.27 1.90
C GLY A 77 5.56 -8.41 0.68
N LEU A 78 4.36 -7.81 0.71
CA LEU A 78 3.88 -6.90 -0.32
C LEU A 78 4.81 -5.70 -0.54
N GLY A 79 5.22 -5.05 0.54
CA GLY A 79 6.13 -3.91 0.51
C GLY A 79 7.48 -4.27 -0.12
N CYS A 80 8.08 -5.40 0.30
CA CYS A 80 9.35 -5.89 -0.26
C CYS A 80 9.23 -6.19 -1.76
N PHE A 81 8.20 -6.95 -2.17
CA PHE A 81 8.02 -7.28 -3.59
C PHE A 81 7.69 -6.04 -4.43
N ALA A 82 6.86 -5.13 -3.94
CA ALA A 82 6.56 -3.87 -4.61
C ALA A 82 7.80 -2.98 -4.74
N LEU A 83 8.67 -2.95 -3.73
CA LEU A 83 9.94 -2.23 -3.77
C LEU A 83 10.87 -2.80 -4.85
N VAL A 84 11.06 -4.12 -4.86
CA VAL A 84 11.87 -4.80 -5.90
C VAL A 84 11.29 -4.55 -7.29
N ALA A 85 9.97 -4.69 -7.46
CA ALA A 85 9.31 -4.44 -8.73
C ALA A 85 9.47 -2.98 -9.19
N THR A 86 9.36 -2.01 -8.28
CA THR A 86 9.55 -0.60 -8.58
C THR A 86 10.97 -0.31 -9.05
N VAL A 87 11.97 -0.87 -8.37
CA VAL A 87 13.39 -0.75 -8.78
C VAL A 87 13.61 -1.37 -10.16
N LEU A 88 13.04 -2.56 -10.44
CA LEU A 88 13.15 -3.20 -11.74
C LEU A 88 12.45 -2.42 -12.87
N VAL A 89 11.32 -1.77 -12.57
CA VAL A 89 10.65 -0.86 -13.51
C VAL A 89 11.55 0.34 -13.83
N TRP A 90 12.25 0.87 -12.84
CA TRP A 90 13.23 1.94 -13.04
C TRP A 90 14.40 1.49 -13.94
N LEU A 91 14.81 0.22 -13.83
CA LEU A 91 15.80 -0.42 -14.71
C LEU A 91 15.25 -0.83 -16.09
N TRP A 92 14.10 -0.27 -16.52
CA TRP A 92 13.49 -0.49 -17.83
C TRP A 92 13.07 -1.94 -18.13
N GLN A 93 12.90 -2.78 -17.10
CA GLN A 93 12.41 -4.14 -17.28
C GLN A 93 10.88 -4.11 -17.48
N GLY A 94 10.44 -4.28 -18.73
CA GLY A 94 9.01 -4.20 -19.09
C GLY A 94 8.11 -5.17 -18.32
N TRP A 95 8.61 -6.38 -18.03
CA TRP A 95 7.89 -7.42 -17.28
C TRP A 95 7.61 -7.01 -15.82
N ALA A 96 8.47 -6.17 -15.22
CA ALA A 96 8.32 -5.75 -13.83
C ALA A 96 7.08 -4.88 -13.59
N ARG A 97 6.53 -4.26 -14.65
CA ARG A 97 5.28 -3.48 -14.58
C ARG A 97 4.08 -4.36 -14.23
N ILE A 98 4.06 -5.59 -14.74
CA ILE A 98 3.00 -6.55 -14.45
C ILE A 98 3.10 -6.99 -12.99
N GLY A 99 4.32 -7.31 -12.52
CA GLY A 99 4.56 -7.64 -11.12
C GLY A 99 4.11 -6.52 -10.19
N LEU A 100 4.56 -5.28 -10.44
CA LEU A 100 4.16 -4.12 -9.66
C LEU A 100 2.63 -3.92 -9.67
N ALA A 101 1.96 -4.15 -10.81
CA ALA A 101 0.52 -4.06 -10.90
C ALA A 101 -0.20 -5.09 -10.02
N VAL A 102 0.24 -6.35 -10.04
CA VAL A 102 -0.34 -7.41 -9.20
C VAL A 102 -0.16 -7.07 -7.72
N PHE A 103 1.04 -6.65 -7.30
CA PHE A 103 1.30 -6.28 -5.91
C PHE A 103 0.58 -4.98 -5.51
N ALA A 104 0.44 -4.00 -6.40
CA ALA A 104 -0.35 -2.80 -6.15
C ALA A 104 -1.82 -3.13 -5.90
N VAL A 105 -2.42 -4.00 -6.72
CA VAL A 105 -3.81 -4.44 -6.53
C VAL A 105 -3.97 -5.17 -5.18
N ALA A 106 -3.06 -6.08 -4.85
CA ALA A 106 -3.10 -6.78 -3.56
C ALA A 106 -2.95 -5.82 -2.37
N ALA A 107 -2.06 -4.82 -2.45
CA ALA A 107 -1.90 -3.79 -1.43
C ALA A 107 -3.17 -2.93 -1.28
N ILE A 108 -3.83 -2.57 -2.38
CA ILE A 108 -5.09 -1.82 -2.35
C ILE A 108 -6.20 -2.64 -1.68
N VAL A 109 -6.35 -3.91 -2.04
CA VAL A 109 -7.35 -4.79 -1.41
C VAL A 109 -7.10 -4.94 0.08
N LEU A 110 -5.82 -5.10 0.48
CA LEU A 110 -5.44 -5.21 1.88
C LEU A 110 -5.71 -3.90 2.65
N ALA A 111 -5.36 -2.75 2.06
CA ALA A 111 -5.66 -1.44 2.64
C ALA A 111 -7.17 -1.23 2.83
N LEU A 112 -7.99 -1.56 1.84
CA LEU A 112 -9.45 -1.45 1.96
C LEU A 112 -9.99 -2.31 3.10
N ARG A 113 -9.46 -3.52 3.27
CA ARG A 113 -9.81 -4.39 4.39
C ARG A 113 -9.39 -3.77 5.73
N ASP A 114 -8.19 -3.23 5.82
CA ASP A 114 -7.70 -2.61 7.06
C ASP A 114 -8.44 -1.30 7.40
N LEU A 115 -9.01 -0.60 6.40
CA LEU A 115 -9.86 0.56 6.65
C LEU A 115 -11.19 0.16 7.30
N ALA A 116 -11.76 -0.97 6.86
CA ALA A 116 -13.02 -1.50 7.38
C ALA A 116 -12.88 -2.06 8.80
N ASP A 117 -11.70 -2.56 9.15
CA ASP A 117 -11.43 -3.06 10.50
C ASP A 117 -11.13 -1.95 11.51
N LEU A 118 -11.42 -2.21 12.79
CA LEU A 118 -11.00 -1.37 13.91
C LEU A 118 -9.48 -1.45 14.05
N GLY A 119 -8.82 -0.30 14.05
CA GLY A 119 -7.37 -0.26 14.12
C GLY A 119 -6.83 1.16 14.30
N PRO A 120 -5.56 1.28 14.73
CA PRO A 120 -4.91 2.56 14.99
C PRO A 120 -4.95 3.49 13.78
N GLY A 121 -5.28 4.77 14.00
CA GLY A 121 -5.38 5.77 12.93
C GLY A 121 -4.10 5.89 12.11
N LEU A 122 -2.93 5.75 12.74
CA LEU A 122 -1.63 5.76 12.07
C LEU A 122 -1.46 4.60 11.06
N LEU A 123 -1.94 3.40 11.40
CA LEU A 123 -1.87 2.24 10.50
C LEU A 123 -2.84 2.42 9.33
N LYS A 124 -4.01 3.02 9.57
CA LYS A 124 -4.96 3.35 8.50
C LYS A 124 -4.36 4.37 7.53
N THR A 125 -3.74 5.44 8.02
CA THR A 125 -3.14 6.46 7.15
C THR A 125 -2.00 5.90 6.31
N LEU A 126 -1.14 5.06 6.88
CA LEU A 126 -0.08 4.37 6.14
C LEU A 126 -0.66 3.42 5.06
N GLY A 127 -1.72 2.68 5.39
CA GLY A 127 -2.43 1.82 4.43
C GLY A 127 -3.02 2.62 3.27
N VAL A 128 -3.71 3.73 3.55
CA VAL A 128 -4.26 4.64 2.51
C VAL A 128 -3.14 5.22 1.66
N LEU A 129 -2.07 5.71 2.27
CA LEU A 129 -0.95 6.31 1.57
C LEU A 129 -0.30 5.30 0.63
N SER A 130 -0.08 4.08 1.12
CA SER A 130 0.46 2.98 0.31
C SER A 130 -0.43 2.66 -0.88
N ALA A 131 -1.74 2.46 -0.65
CA ALA A 131 -2.70 2.16 -1.70
C ALA A 131 -2.80 3.29 -2.74
N ALA A 132 -2.90 4.55 -2.30
CA ALA A 132 -3.01 5.70 -3.19
C ALA A 132 -1.74 5.90 -4.03
N ALA A 133 -0.56 5.76 -3.42
CA ALA A 133 0.72 5.91 -4.11
C ALA A 133 0.95 4.78 -5.14
N LEU A 134 0.64 3.53 -4.78
CA LEU A 134 0.74 2.39 -5.69
C LEU A 134 -0.28 2.48 -6.83
N LEU A 135 -1.51 2.93 -6.55
CA LEU A 135 -2.53 3.18 -7.58
C LEU A 135 -2.08 4.28 -8.54
N ALA A 136 -1.56 5.39 -8.03
CA ALA A 136 -1.06 6.48 -8.87
C ALA A 136 0.14 6.02 -9.73
N ALA A 137 1.07 5.25 -9.15
CA ALA A 137 2.17 4.65 -9.88
C ALA A 137 1.68 3.74 -11.01
N LEU A 138 0.66 2.92 -10.74
CA LEU A 138 0.02 2.06 -11.74
C LEU A 138 -0.59 2.90 -12.87
N VAL A 139 -1.46 3.86 -12.56
CA VAL A 139 -2.10 4.71 -13.58
C VAL A 139 -1.06 5.40 -14.46
N LEU A 140 -0.02 5.99 -13.86
CA LEU A 140 1.02 6.70 -14.60
C LEU A 140 1.89 5.78 -15.49
N GLN A 141 2.12 4.53 -15.10
CA GLN A 141 2.87 3.57 -15.92
C GLN A 141 2.11 3.11 -17.17
N TRP A 142 0.78 3.13 -17.11
CA TRP A 142 -0.10 2.63 -18.17
C TRP A 142 -0.75 3.73 -19.01
N LEU A 143 -0.56 5.01 -18.66
CA LEU A 143 -0.98 6.12 -19.52
C LEU A 143 -0.27 6.04 -20.89
N PRO A 144 -1.02 6.10 -22.01
CA PRO A 144 -0.42 6.13 -23.32
C PRO A 144 0.46 7.38 -23.46
N ALA A 145 1.59 7.25 -24.16
CA ALA A 145 2.44 8.39 -24.47
C ALA A 145 1.59 9.42 -25.23
N THR A 146 1.30 10.55 -24.58
CA THR A 146 0.49 11.66 -25.10
C THR A 146 0.93 12.00 -26.52
N ASN A 147 0.06 11.76 -27.51
CA ASN A 147 -0.07 12.22 -28.91
C ASN A 147 1.17 12.52 -29.80
N ALA A 148 2.38 12.72 -29.27
CA ALA A 148 3.62 12.92 -29.99
C ALA A 148 3.99 11.71 -30.85
N GLN A 149 3.75 10.49 -30.36
CA GLN A 149 3.98 9.26 -31.15
C GLN A 149 2.99 9.07 -32.30
N TYR A 150 1.75 9.58 -32.14
CA TYR A 150 0.79 9.62 -33.25
C TYR A 150 1.15 10.70 -34.27
N ARG A 151 1.68 11.84 -33.80
CA ARG A 151 2.11 12.94 -34.67
C ARG A 151 3.32 12.57 -35.52
N THR A 152 4.35 11.94 -34.94
CA THR A 152 5.53 11.49 -35.71
C THR A 152 5.20 10.38 -36.71
N LYS A 153 4.33 9.43 -36.35
CA LYS A 153 3.84 8.41 -37.30
C LYS A 153 2.94 8.99 -38.40
N ARG A 154 2.22 10.08 -38.13
CA ARG A 154 1.40 10.76 -39.14
C ARG A 154 2.28 11.54 -40.11
N GLU A 155 3.31 12.23 -39.62
CA GLU A 155 4.29 12.95 -40.44
C GLU A 155 5.17 12.00 -41.29
N SER A 156 5.44 10.77 -40.82
CA SER A 156 6.18 9.76 -41.60
C SER A 156 5.33 9.01 -42.63
N ARG A 157 3.98 9.07 -42.54
CA ARG A 157 3.06 8.46 -43.51
C ARG A 157 2.58 9.43 -44.58
N SER A 158 2.79 10.73 -44.39
CA SER A 158 2.47 11.77 -45.37
C SER A 158 3.68 12.17 -46.24
N ARG A 159 4.79 11.43 -46.14
CA ARG A 159 5.96 11.49 -47.03
C ARG A 159 6.06 10.16 -47.77
#